data_AF-A0A535TS69-F1
#
_entry.id   AF-A0A535TS69-F1
#
_cell.length_a   1.000
_cell.length_b   1.000
_cell.length_c   1.000
_cell.angle_alpha   90.00
_cell.angle_beta   90.00
_cell.angle_gamma   90.00
#
_symmetry.space_group_name_H-M   'P 1'
#
loop_
_entity.id
_entity.type
_entity.pdbx_description
1 polymer ?
#
loop_
_entity_poly.entity_id
_entity_poly.type
_entity_poly.pdbx_seq_one_letter_code
_entity_poly.pdbx_strand_id
1 'polypeptide(L)'
;MRPFGGLARELLRLALVAVAYWLAARLSLSFAVVHGQVTPVWPPSGIALVAFLVIGRRAWPAIALGAFAVNLPIGPSPLGDAVIAAGNTLAPFAAAELLRRVD
;
A
#
# COMPACT_ATOMS: atom_id res chain seq x y z
N MET A 1 26.89 -15.31 -12.43
CA MET A 1 25.83 -15.69 -11.47
C MET A 1 25.43 -14.45 -10.67
N ARG A 2 24.23 -13.88 -10.87
CA ARG A 2 23.75 -12.76 -10.03
C ARG A 2 23.33 -13.36 -8.68
N PRO A 3 23.88 -12.89 -7.54
CA PRO A 3 23.81 -13.63 -6.30
C PRO A 3 22.39 -13.58 -5.72
N PHE A 4 21.98 -14.66 -5.06
CA PHE A 4 20.72 -14.80 -4.31
C PHE A 4 20.40 -13.61 -3.37
N GLY A 5 21.40 -12.82 -2.98
CA GLY A 5 21.22 -11.59 -2.20
C GLY A 5 20.39 -10.49 -2.88
N GLY A 6 20.26 -10.48 -4.21
CA GLY A 6 19.41 -9.52 -4.92
C GLY A 6 17.92 -9.76 -4.69
N LEU A 7 17.48 -11.01 -4.83
CA LEU A 7 16.07 -11.40 -4.63
C LEU A 7 15.67 -11.26 -3.15
N ALA A 8 16.50 -11.74 -2.22
CA ALA A 8 16.22 -11.61 -0.79
C ALA A 8 16.07 -10.14 -0.36
N ARG A 9 16.94 -9.25 -0.87
CA ARG A 9 16.85 -7.81 -0.61
C ARG A 9 15.56 -7.21 -1.18
N GLU A 10 15.15 -7.63 -2.36
CA GLU A 10 13.91 -7.15 -2.98
C GLU A 10 12.68 -7.61 -2.19
N LEU A 11 12.62 -8.89 -1.84
CA LEU A 11 11.55 -9.43 -1.01
C LEU A 11 11.48 -8.72 0.35
N LEU A 12 12.63 -8.43 0.96
CA LEU A 12 12.68 -7.67 2.20
C LEU A 12 12.12 -6.24 2.02
N ARG A 13 12.47 -5.54 0.94
CA ARG A 13 11.92 -4.21 0.64
C ARG A 13 10.40 -4.26 0.48
N LEU A 14 9.90 -5.22 -0.29
CA LEU A 14 8.46 -5.40 -0.50
C LEU A 14 7.74 -5.76 0.80
N ALA A 15 8.32 -6.64 1.62
CA ALA A 15 7.77 -6.97 2.93
C ALA A 15 7.72 -5.73 3.86
N LEU A 16 8.77 -4.92 3.87
CA LEU A 16 8.81 -3.68 4.65
C LEU A 16 7.73 -2.69 4.18
N VAL A 17 7.50 -2.56 2.87
CA VAL A 17 6.41 -1.71 2.33
C VAL A 17 5.05 -2.22 2.79
N ALA A 18 4.79 -3.52 2.66
CA ALA A 18 3.51 -4.11 3.07
C ALA A 18 3.24 -3.93 4.57
N VAL A 19 4.25 -4.18 5.41
CA VAL A 19 4.16 -4.01 6.87
C VAL A 19 4.00 -2.54 7.25
N ALA A 20 4.78 -1.63 6.66
CA ALA A 20 4.67 -0.20 6.94
C ALA A 20 3.29 0.35 6.52
N TYR A 21 2.80 -0.05 5.35
CA TYR A 21 1.45 0.28 4.88
C TYR A 21 0.40 -0.20 5.89
N TRP A 22 0.45 -1.48 6.27
CA TRP A 22 -0.52 -2.08 7.16
C TRP A 22 -0.51 -1.46 8.56
N LEU A 23 0.67 -1.23 9.14
CA LEU A 23 0.81 -0.58 10.45
C LEU A 23 0.29 0.86 10.44
N ALA A 24 0.64 1.64 9.41
CA ALA A 24 0.15 3.00 9.25
C ALA A 24 -1.38 3.03 9.08
N ALA A 25 -1.94 2.06 8.36
CA ALA A 25 -3.38 1.93 8.20
C ALA A 25 -4.06 1.57 9.52
N ARG A 26 -3.52 0.60 10.27
CA ARG A 26 -4.04 0.21 11.60
C ARG A 26 -4.01 1.37 12.61
N LEU A 27 -2.94 2.16 12.61
CA LEU A 27 -2.83 3.35 13.45
C LEU A 27 -3.82 4.43 13.02
N SER A 28 -3.96 4.66 11.72
CA SER A 28 -4.95 5.61 11.20
C SER A 28 -6.38 5.20 11.59
N LEU A 29 -6.69 3.90 11.48
CA LEU A 29 -8.00 3.33 11.83
C LEU A 29 -8.33 3.43 13.32
N SER A 30 -7.36 3.61 14.23
CA SER A 30 -7.68 3.90 15.63
C SER A 30 -8.32 5.29 15.82
N PHE A 31 -8.31 6.12 14.78
CA PHE A 31 -9.02 7.41 14.71
C PHE A 31 -10.21 7.37 13.75
N ALA A 32 -10.76 6.18 13.45
CA ALA A 32 -11.88 6.06 12.53
C ALA A 32 -13.15 6.73 13.08
N VAL A 33 -13.80 7.55 12.23
CA VAL A 33 -14.96 8.38 12.60
C VAL A 33 -16.27 7.79 12.08
N VAL A 34 -16.22 7.00 11.01
CA VAL A 34 -17.41 6.40 10.37
C VAL A 34 -17.23 4.89 10.23
N HIS A 35 -18.13 4.13 10.86
CA HIS A 35 -18.21 2.66 10.82
C HIS A 35 -16.90 1.91 11.09
N GLY A 36 -15.92 2.53 11.75
CA GLY A 36 -14.60 1.93 11.98
C GLY A 36 -13.72 1.80 10.73
N GLN A 37 -14.08 2.45 9.62
CA GLN A 37 -13.41 2.30 8.32
C GLN A 37 -12.87 3.62 7.74
N VAL A 38 -13.44 4.76 8.11
CA VAL A 38 -13.06 6.07 7.53
C VAL A 38 -12.31 6.91 8.55
N THR A 39 -11.14 7.39 8.17
CA THR A 39 -10.21 8.12 9.03
C THR A 39 -9.94 9.51 8.46
N PRO A 40 -9.70 10.55 9.27
CA PRO A 40 -9.43 11.91 8.76
C PRO A 40 -8.14 12.01 7.93
N VAL A 41 -7.15 11.19 8.26
CA VAL A 41 -5.85 11.15 7.57
C VAL A 41 -5.51 9.71 7.23
N TRP A 42 -5.07 9.47 5.99
CA TRP A 42 -4.67 8.15 5.50
C TRP A 42 -3.19 8.12 5.09
N PRO A 43 -2.24 8.01 6.05
CA PRO A 43 -0.81 7.92 5.76
C PRO A 43 -0.38 6.80 4.79
N PRO A 44 -1.06 5.63 4.71
CA PRO A 44 -0.67 4.56 3.80
C PRO A 44 -0.54 4.98 2.33
N SER A 45 -1.35 5.93 1.86
CA SER A 45 -1.23 6.46 0.49
C SER A 45 0.12 7.14 0.24
N GLY A 46 0.68 7.85 1.22
CA GLY A 46 2.01 8.45 1.12
C GLY A 46 3.11 7.39 1.06
N ILE A 47 3.00 6.34 1.87
CA ILE A 47 3.94 5.19 1.84
C ILE A 47 3.89 4.51 0.46
N ALA A 48 2.70 4.25 -0.05
CA ALA A 48 2.51 3.64 -1.38
C ALA A 48 3.11 4.52 -2.49
N LEU A 49 2.88 5.83 -2.45
CA LEU A 49 3.45 6.79 -3.39
C LEU A 49 4.98 6.75 -3.38
N VAL A 50 5.60 6.89 -2.20
CA VAL A 50 7.07 6.84 -2.06
C VAL A 50 7.62 5.48 -2.49
N ALA A 51 6.95 4.37 -2.14
CA ALA A 51 7.34 3.05 -2.59
C ALA A 51 7.34 2.94 -4.13
N PHE A 52 6.31 3.48 -4.80
CA PHE A 52 6.32 3.55 -6.26
C PHE A 52 7.46 4.43 -6.80
N LEU A 53 7.75 5.58 -6.19
CA LEU A 53 8.83 6.46 -6.65
C LEU A 53 10.22 5.83 -6.46
N VAL A 54 10.47 5.14 -5.34
CA VAL A 54 11.80 4.61 -4.97
C VAL A 54 12.04 3.18 -5.50
N ILE A 55 11.07 2.29 -5.37
CA ILE A 55 11.17 0.86 -5.76
C ILE A 55 10.65 0.66 -7.19
N GLY A 56 9.83 1.57 -7.68
CA GLY A 56 9.22 1.49 -9.01
C GLY A 56 7.93 0.69 -9.02
N ARG A 57 7.46 0.37 -10.22
CA ARG A 57 6.17 -0.31 -10.45
C ARG A 57 6.04 -1.66 -9.73
N ARG A 58 7.16 -2.31 -9.40
CA ARG A 58 7.20 -3.61 -8.71
C ARG A 58 6.72 -3.59 -7.26
N ALA A 59 6.53 -2.41 -6.66
CA ALA A 59 5.97 -2.26 -5.32
C ALA A 59 4.48 -2.62 -5.23
N TRP A 60 3.76 -2.68 -6.36
CA TRP A 60 2.30 -2.85 -6.38
C TRP A 60 1.77 -4.05 -5.58
N PRO A 61 2.38 -5.25 -5.60
CA PRO A 61 1.83 -6.40 -4.88
C PRO A 61 1.91 -6.21 -3.36
N ALA A 62 2.97 -5.56 -2.87
CA ALA A 62 3.13 -5.27 -1.45
C ALA A 62 2.08 -4.28 -0.94
N ILE A 63 1.79 -3.25 -1.73
CA ILE A 63 0.78 -2.24 -1.43
C ILE A 63 -0.62 -2.87 -1.45
N ALA A 64 -0.94 -3.62 -2.51
CA ALA A 64 -2.21 -4.30 -2.64
C ALA A 64 -2.44 -5.30 -1.49
N LEU A 65 -1.41 -6.07 -1.12
CA LEU A 65 -1.49 -7.02 -0.01
C LEU A 65 -1.70 -6.30 1.33
N GLY A 66 -0.95 -5.23 1.61
CA GLY A 66 -1.12 -4.44 2.83
C GLY A 66 -2.51 -3.79 2.92
N ALA A 67 -3.00 -3.24 1.80
CA ALA A 67 -4.34 -2.66 1.70
C ALA A 67 -5.44 -3.71 1.87
N PHE A 68 -5.32 -4.87 1.23
CA PHE A 68 -6.30 -5.94 1.39
C PHE A 68 -6.31 -6.49 2.82
N ALA A 69 -5.14 -6.74 3.39
CA ALA A 69 -5.01 -7.29 4.74
C ALA A 69 -5.55 -6.38 5.84
N VAL A 70 -5.49 -5.05 5.67
CA VAL A 70 -6.08 -4.12 6.65
C VAL A 70 -7.59 -4.00 6.50
N ASN A 71 -8.12 -4.10 5.27
CA ASN A 71 -9.55 -3.95 5.01
C ASN A 71 -10.33 -5.24 5.28
N LEU A 72 -9.78 -6.42 4.94
CA LEU A 72 -10.48 -7.70 5.04
C LEU A 72 -11.21 -7.97 6.38
N PRO A 73 -10.67 -7.61 7.57
CA PRO A 73 -11.36 -7.84 8.84
C PRO A 73 -12.45 -6.82 9.18
N ILE A 74 -12.44 -5.65 8.54
CA ILE A 74 -13.34 -4.53 8.84
C ILE A 74 -14.26 -4.18 7.66
N GLY A 75 -14.01 -4.80 6.52
CA GLY A 75 -14.60 -4.54 5.22
C GLY A 75 -16.02 -5.04 5.06
N PRO A 76 -16.73 -4.60 4.01
CA PRO A 76 -18.08 -5.06 3.72
C PRO A 76 -18.13 -6.49 3.19
N SER A 77 -17.12 -6.93 2.43
CA SER A 77 -16.99 -8.28 1.86
C SER A 77 -15.60 -8.48 1.23
N PRO A 78 -15.10 -9.73 1.07
CA PRO A 78 -13.81 -9.97 0.41
C PRO A 78 -13.68 -9.39 -1.00
N LEU A 79 -14.77 -9.37 -1.77
CA LEU A 79 -14.78 -8.75 -3.10
C LEU A 79 -14.72 -7.22 -3.00
N GLY A 80 -15.48 -6.62 -2.09
CA GLY A 80 -15.43 -5.18 -1.81
C GLY A 80 -14.05 -4.73 -1.35
N ASP A 81 -13.41 -5.52 -0.49
CA ASP A 81 -12.06 -5.24 0.02
C ASP A 81 -10.99 -5.36 -1.06
N ALA A 82 -11.18 -6.27 -2.03
CA ALA A 82 -10.32 -6.36 -3.20
C ALA A 82 -10.43 -5.10 -4.08
N VAL A 83 -11.65 -4.56 -4.25
CA VAL A 83 -11.87 -3.29 -4.97
C VAL A 83 -11.25 -2.11 -4.22
N ILE A 84 -11.40 -2.04 -2.90
CA ILE A 84 -10.77 -1.03 -2.05
C ILE A 84 -9.24 -1.12 -2.15
N ALA A 85 -8.67 -2.32 -2.06
CA ALA A 85 -7.24 -2.56 -2.21
C ALA A 85 -6.72 -2.14 -3.60
N ALA A 86 -7.50 -2.40 -4.65
CA ALA A 86 -7.18 -1.94 -6.00
C ALA A 86 -7.14 -0.41 -6.07
N GLY A 87 -8.14 0.29 -5.54
CA GLY A 87 -8.15 1.76 -5.50
C GLY A 87 -6.97 2.34 -4.71
N ASN A 88 -6.70 1.77 -3.52
CA ASN A 88 -5.57 2.15 -2.67
C ASN A 88 -4.20 1.89 -3.30
N THR A 89 -4.13 1.02 -4.32
CA THR A 89 -2.89 0.74 -5.06
C THR A 89 -2.78 1.61 -6.32
N LEU A 90 -3.87 1.73 -7.09
CA LEU A 90 -3.88 2.42 -8.38
C LEU A 90 -3.79 3.94 -8.23
N ALA A 91 -4.38 4.53 -7.19
CA ALA A 91 -4.32 5.98 -7.00
C ALA A 91 -2.87 6.48 -6.72
N PRO A 92 -2.10 5.91 -5.76
CA PRO A 92 -0.70 6.26 -5.58
C PRO A 92 0.17 5.89 -6.78
N PHE A 93 -0.15 4.82 -7.50
CA PHE A 93 0.53 4.48 -8.75
C PHE A 93 0.36 5.58 -9.79
N ALA A 94 -0.88 6.01 -10.05
CA ALA A 94 -1.18 7.09 -10.98
C ALA A 94 -0.47 8.39 -10.56
N ALA A 95 -0.50 8.74 -9.27
CA ALA A 95 0.22 9.89 -8.74
C ALA A 95 1.74 9.79 -9.01
N ALA A 96 2.35 8.63 -8.78
CA ALA A 96 3.76 8.41 -9.06
C ALA A 96 4.08 8.54 -10.56
N GLU A 97 3.25 8.00 -11.44
CA GLU A 97 3.43 8.12 -12.89
C GLU A 97 3.25 9.55 -13.40
N LEU A 98 2.37 10.33 -12.79
CA LEU A 98 2.20 11.76 -13.12
C LEU A 98 3.39 12.59 -12.64
N LEU A 99 3.90 12.34 -11.43
CA LEU A 99 5.09 13.03 -10.91
C LEU A 99 6.32 12.81 -11.79
N ARG A 100 6.56 11.56 -12.22
CA ARG A 100 7.69 11.24 -13.12
C ARG A 100 7.59 11.88 -14.52
N ARG A 101 6.46 12.51 -14.87
CA ARG A 101 6.30 13.24 -16.14
C ARG A 101 6.61 14.73 -16.04
N VAL A 102 6.70 15.25 -14.82
CA VAL A 102 7.00 16.67 -14.56
C VAL A 102 8.42 16.88 -14.01
N ASP A 103 9.08 15.79 -13.61
CA ASP A 103 10.54 15.72 -13.38
C ASP A 103 11.31 15.71 -14.73
#